data_AF-A0A956M1D1-F1
#
_entry.id   AF-A0A956M1D1-F1
#
_cell.length_a   1.000
_cell.length_b   1.000
_cell.length_c   1.000
_cell.angle_alpha   90.00
_cell.angle_beta   90.00
_cell.angle_gamma   90.00
#
_symmetry.space_group_name_H-M   'P 1'
#
loop_
_entity.id
_entity.type
_entity.pdbx_description
1 polymer ?
#
loop_
_entity_poly.entity_id
_entity_poly.type
_entity_poly.pdbx_seq_one_letter_code
_entity_poly.pdbx_strand_id
1 'polypeptide(L)'
;MWYRALLLGVLASFVCPELVAAHLSIIRQGRESAGVIEANDRYGSSLVAADFNGDGHDDLVVGSPGESAGSMIATGAVTINYGSTHGLTHLEAAQYTAGDFGLLEEASFFGYALAAADLNDDNFADLIVSAPGADVNGADRAGRIFIYSGSPSGLVPWLTYVQEDLGGFSVALDFFGLALTTGNYNNDTYEDIAIGSPTTDAGTGTVFVLYGTAAGPFGDTDILTSETLGATQDVGDHFGLALATGNVYGSTRDDLIIGAPHRDAFGSQSAGVV
;
A
#
# COMPACT_ATOMS: atom_id res chain seq x y z
N MET A 1 -4.20 19.56 -79.96
CA MET A 1 -5.51 20.15 -79.59
C MET A 1 -6.02 19.36 -78.40
N TRP A 2 -6.18 20.05 -77.26
CA TRP A 2 -6.85 19.66 -76.00
C TRP A 2 -6.11 18.77 -74.97
N TYR A 3 -5.77 19.44 -73.87
CA TYR A 3 -5.26 18.99 -72.57
C TYR A 3 -6.23 18.06 -71.84
N ARG A 4 -5.69 17.09 -71.08
CA ARG A 4 -6.21 16.73 -69.75
C ARG A 4 -5.07 16.28 -68.84
N ALA A 5 -4.80 17.10 -67.82
CA ALA A 5 -3.94 16.77 -66.68
C ALA A 5 -4.70 15.82 -65.74
N LEU A 6 -4.04 14.77 -65.26
CA LEU A 6 -4.52 13.98 -64.13
C LEU A 6 -3.56 14.20 -62.96
N LEU A 7 -4.07 14.86 -61.94
CA LEU A 7 -3.43 15.08 -60.65
C LEU A 7 -3.45 13.74 -59.90
N LEU A 8 -2.30 13.08 -59.70
CA LEU A 8 -2.19 11.95 -58.78
C LEU A 8 -2.07 12.52 -57.36
N GLY A 9 -3.18 12.55 -56.63
CA GLY A 9 -3.19 12.80 -55.20
C GLY A 9 -2.67 11.57 -54.46
N VAL A 10 -1.52 11.70 -53.82
CA VAL A 10 -1.03 10.73 -52.84
C VAL A 10 -1.86 10.94 -51.56
N LEU A 11 -2.87 10.09 -51.34
CA LEU A 11 -3.50 9.92 -50.04
C LEU A 11 -2.52 9.15 -49.15
N ALA A 12 -1.72 9.87 -48.37
CA ALA A 12 -1.03 9.29 -47.23
C ALA A 12 -2.11 8.83 -46.24
N SER A 13 -2.29 7.51 -46.12
CA SER A 13 -3.04 6.91 -45.02
C SER A 13 -2.24 7.12 -43.74
N PHE A 14 -2.48 8.23 -43.05
CA PHE A 14 -2.15 8.33 -41.65
C PHE A 14 -3.08 7.37 -40.91
N VAL A 15 -2.57 6.17 -40.62
CA VAL A 15 -3.15 5.32 -39.60
C VAL A 15 -2.96 6.10 -38.31
N CYS A 16 -4.03 6.72 -37.82
CA CYS A 16 -4.09 7.19 -36.44
C CYS A 16 -3.91 5.92 -35.58
N PRO A 17 -2.86 5.79 -34.76
CA PRO A 17 -2.84 4.71 -33.79
C PRO A 17 -4.08 4.91 -32.91
N GLU A 18 -4.86 3.84 -32.73
CA GLU A 18 -5.97 3.83 -31.77
C GLU A 18 -5.46 4.45 -30.48
N LEU A 19 -6.03 5.61 -30.15
CA LEU A 19 -5.96 6.14 -28.82
C LEU A 19 -6.72 5.09 -27.98
N VAL A 20 -6.01 4.14 -27.38
CA VAL A 20 -6.59 3.24 -26.39
C VAL A 20 -7.00 4.16 -25.25
N ALA A 21 -8.25 4.61 -25.29
CA ALA A 21 -8.82 5.40 -24.22
C ALA A 21 -8.66 4.58 -22.94
N ALA A 22 -8.22 5.23 -21.85
CA ALA A 22 -8.23 4.60 -20.54
C ALA A 22 -9.60 3.98 -20.31
N HIS A 23 -9.62 2.69 -19.98
CA HIS A 23 -10.87 1.99 -19.68
C HIS A 23 -11.37 2.51 -18.33
N LEU A 24 -12.35 3.40 -18.36
CA LEU A 24 -12.96 3.94 -17.15
C LEU A 24 -14.00 2.96 -16.63
N SER A 25 -13.68 2.31 -15.52
CA SER A 25 -14.57 1.40 -14.81
C SER A 25 -14.96 1.97 -13.44
N ILE A 26 -16.20 1.71 -13.01
CA ILE A 26 -16.65 1.98 -11.64
C ILE A 26 -16.82 0.63 -10.95
N ILE A 27 -16.15 0.42 -9.83
CA ILE A 27 -16.28 -0.76 -8.98
C ILE A 27 -16.97 -0.35 -7.68
N ARG A 28 -18.08 -1.03 -7.33
CA ARG A 28 -18.79 -0.84 -6.06
C ARG A 28 -18.76 -2.15 -5.28
N GLN A 29 -18.60 -2.03 -3.96
CA GLN A 29 -18.73 -3.10 -3.00
C GLN A 29 -19.97 -3.96 -3.25
N GLY A 30 -19.84 -5.28 -3.12
CA GLY A 30 -20.91 -6.28 -3.27
C GLY A 30 -21.45 -6.50 -4.69
N ARG A 31 -21.62 -5.46 -5.51
CA ARG A 31 -22.22 -5.59 -6.85
C ARG A 31 -21.19 -5.90 -7.92
N GLU A 32 -20.10 -5.14 -7.92
CA GLU A 32 -18.99 -5.28 -8.86
C GLU A 32 -17.72 -5.71 -8.09
N SER A 33 -17.87 -6.24 -6.88
CA SER A 33 -16.82 -6.67 -5.95
C SER A 33 -17.43 -7.64 -4.92
N ALA A 34 -16.61 -8.32 -4.11
CA ALA A 34 -17.07 -9.07 -2.93
C ALA A 34 -17.47 -8.14 -1.75
N GLY A 35 -17.99 -8.73 -0.66
CA GLY A 35 -18.37 -8.04 0.58
C GLY A 35 -19.88 -7.77 0.74
N VAL A 36 -20.31 -7.53 1.98
CA VAL A 36 -21.69 -7.12 2.30
C VAL A 36 -21.69 -5.60 2.43
N ILE A 37 -22.70 -4.92 1.86
CA ILE A 37 -22.79 -3.47 1.97
C ILE A 37 -23.35 -3.10 3.35
N GLU A 38 -22.55 -2.38 4.13
CA GLU A 38 -22.93 -1.82 5.43
C GLU A 38 -22.63 -0.32 5.49
N ALA A 39 -23.07 0.33 6.56
CA ALA A 39 -22.84 1.76 6.75
C ALA A 39 -21.43 1.98 7.31
N ASN A 40 -20.66 2.84 6.64
CA ASN A 40 -19.30 3.26 7.02
C ASN A 40 -18.17 2.28 6.70
N ASP A 41 -18.35 1.35 5.75
CA ASP A 41 -17.29 0.40 5.34
C ASP A 41 -16.07 1.07 4.73
N ARG A 42 -16.28 2.26 4.17
CA ARG A 42 -15.24 3.08 3.51
C ARG A 42 -14.52 2.33 2.39
N TYR A 43 -15.25 1.48 1.67
CA TYR A 43 -14.75 0.81 0.46
C TYR A 43 -14.09 1.82 -0.49
N GLY A 44 -12.82 1.58 -0.83
CA GLY A 44 -12.03 2.50 -1.64
C GLY A 44 -11.24 3.54 -0.85
N SER A 45 -11.10 3.40 0.47
CA SER A 45 -10.25 4.31 1.27
C SER A 45 -8.77 4.18 0.94
N SER A 46 -8.36 3.01 0.47
CA SER A 46 -7.01 2.67 0.06
C SER A 46 -7.09 1.77 -1.19
N LEU A 47 -6.10 1.92 -2.07
CA LEU A 47 -6.03 1.20 -3.34
C LEU A 47 -4.57 0.81 -3.59
N VAL A 48 -4.36 -0.39 -4.12
CA VAL A 48 -3.08 -0.78 -4.69
C VAL A 48 -3.33 -1.65 -5.93
N ALA A 49 -2.51 -1.46 -6.96
CA ALA A 49 -2.57 -2.24 -8.19
C ALA A 49 -1.22 -2.90 -8.47
N ALA A 50 -1.26 -4.19 -8.76
CA ALA A 50 -0.12 -5.02 -9.10
C ALA A 50 -0.62 -6.37 -9.63
N ASP A 51 0.22 -7.12 -10.32
CA ASP A 51 -0.11 -8.47 -10.80
C ASP A 51 0.10 -9.52 -9.69
N PHE A 52 -0.94 -9.79 -8.89
CA PHE A 52 -0.85 -10.73 -7.75
C PHE A 52 -1.03 -12.19 -8.18
N ASN A 53 -1.56 -12.44 -9.39
CA ASN A 53 -1.79 -13.78 -9.92
C ASN A 53 -0.81 -14.20 -11.04
N GLY A 54 0.07 -13.30 -11.47
CA GLY A 54 1.11 -13.52 -12.47
C GLY A 54 0.58 -13.73 -13.89
N ASP A 55 -0.60 -13.19 -14.21
CA ASP A 55 -1.22 -13.34 -15.53
C ASP A 55 -0.78 -12.27 -16.55
N GLY A 56 0.03 -11.31 -16.12
CA GLY A 56 0.55 -10.19 -16.91
C GLY A 56 -0.35 -8.96 -16.91
N HIS A 57 -1.41 -8.93 -16.10
CA HIS A 57 -2.28 -7.79 -15.92
C HIS A 57 -2.31 -7.35 -14.46
N ASP A 58 -2.15 -6.04 -14.21
CA ASP A 58 -2.33 -5.52 -12.85
C ASP A 58 -3.77 -5.77 -12.38
N ASP A 59 -3.87 -6.37 -11.22
CA ASP A 59 -5.09 -6.52 -10.44
C ASP A 59 -5.32 -5.28 -9.58
N LEU A 60 -6.51 -5.16 -8.98
CA LEU A 60 -6.82 -4.09 -8.04
C LEU A 60 -7.25 -4.64 -6.69
N VAL A 61 -6.50 -4.29 -5.64
CA VAL A 61 -6.91 -4.49 -4.26
C VAL A 61 -7.50 -3.19 -3.69
N VAL A 62 -8.66 -3.30 -3.07
CA VAL A 62 -9.43 -2.20 -2.49
C VAL A 62 -9.63 -2.43 -1.00
N GLY A 63 -9.23 -1.45 -0.18
CA GLY A 63 -9.45 -1.50 1.26
C GLY A 63 -10.83 -0.99 1.69
N SER A 64 -11.37 -1.65 2.72
CA SER A 64 -12.62 -1.33 3.42
C SER A 64 -12.39 -1.41 4.93
N PRO A 65 -11.59 -0.52 5.53
CA PRO A 65 -11.22 -0.60 6.94
C PRO A 65 -12.42 -0.48 7.90
N GLY A 66 -13.58 -0.01 7.43
CA GLY A 66 -14.80 0.05 8.23
C GLY A 66 -15.67 -1.21 8.17
N GLU A 67 -15.36 -2.19 7.31
CA GLU A 67 -16.15 -3.42 7.14
C GLU A 67 -16.29 -4.15 8.49
N SER A 68 -17.49 -4.67 8.78
CA SER A 68 -17.74 -5.48 9.97
C SER A 68 -17.75 -6.98 9.63
N ALA A 69 -17.23 -7.80 10.54
CA ALA A 69 -17.35 -9.24 10.47
C ALA A 69 -18.39 -9.73 11.49
N GLY A 70 -19.61 -9.98 11.04
CA GLY A 70 -20.71 -10.38 11.91
C GLY A 70 -21.10 -9.25 12.88
N SER A 71 -20.87 -9.45 14.18
CA SER A 71 -21.15 -8.41 15.20
C SER A 71 -19.93 -7.56 15.56
N MET A 72 -18.75 -7.89 15.03
CA MET A 72 -17.50 -7.16 15.31
C MET A 72 -17.41 -5.97 14.35
N ILE A 73 -17.47 -4.76 14.89
CA ILE A 73 -17.53 -3.52 14.10
C ILE A 73 -16.13 -3.14 13.60
N ALA A 74 -16.03 -2.72 12.33
CA ALA A 74 -14.78 -2.18 11.76
C ALA A 74 -13.56 -3.11 11.97
N THR A 75 -13.78 -4.41 11.81
CA THR A 75 -12.68 -5.38 11.69
C THR A 75 -11.85 -5.10 10.45
N GLY A 76 -12.47 -4.52 9.43
CA GLY A 76 -11.86 -4.19 8.16
C GLY A 76 -11.73 -5.40 7.23
N ALA A 77 -11.60 -5.11 5.95
CA ALA A 77 -11.41 -6.08 4.89
C ALA A 77 -10.64 -5.46 3.72
N VAL A 78 -10.05 -6.31 2.88
CA VAL A 78 -9.63 -5.93 1.53
C VAL A 78 -10.32 -6.81 0.51
N THR A 79 -10.56 -6.29 -0.69
CA THR A 79 -11.12 -7.06 -1.81
C THR A 79 -10.23 -6.93 -3.03
N ILE A 80 -9.87 -8.06 -3.64
CA ILE A 80 -9.15 -8.10 -4.91
C ILE A 80 -10.14 -8.24 -6.08
N ASN A 81 -9.87 -7.53 -7.17
CA ASN A 81 -10.53 -7.68 -8.46
C ASN A 81 -9.43 -7.91 -9.50
N TYR A 82 -9.47 -9.06 -10.19
CA TYR A 82 -8.39 -9.44 -11.09
C TYR A 82 -8.40 -8.64 -12.39
N GLY A 83 -7.21 -8.32 -12.88
CA GLY A 83 -6.97 -7.74 -14.20
C GLY A 83 -7.26 -8.74 -15.31
N SER A 84 -7.46 -8.23 -16.52
CA SER A 84 -7.54 -9.06 -17.72
C SER A 84 -7.37 -8.21 -18.97
N THR A 85 -7.27 -8.87 -20.12
CA THR A 85 -7.38 -8.23 -21.45
C THR A 85 -8.65 -7.39 -21.67
N HIS A 86 -9.69 -7.57 -20.85
CA HIS A 86 -10.94 -6.81 -20.89
C HIS A 86 -11.06 -5.77 -19.75
N GLY A 87 -9.97 -5.53 -19.01
CA GLY A 87 -9.94 -4.73 -17.78
C GLY A 87 -10.27 -5.54 -16.54
N LEU A 88 -10.55 -4.84 -15.44
CA LEU A 88 -10.86 -5.45 -14.14
C LEU A 88 -12.14 -6.29 -14.22
N THR A 89 -12.04 -7.56 -13.80
CA THR A 89 -13.17 -8.46 -13.65
C THR A 89 -13.58 -8.56 -12.18
N HIS A 90 -14.89 -8.53 -11.95
CA HIS A 90 -15.49 -8.83 -10.65
C HIS A 90 -15.86 -10.32 -10.52
N LEU A 91 -15.85 -11.05 -11.64
CA LEU A 91 -15.92 -12.50 -11.61
C LEU A 91 -14.64 -12.98 -10.93
N GLU A 92 -14.80 -13.77 -9.87
CA GLU A 92 -13.70 -14.27 -9.01
C GLU A 92 -13.09 -13.23 -8.05
N ALA A 93 -13.74 -12.08 -7.84
CA ALA A 93 -13.35 -11.18 -6.76
C ALA A 93 -13.40 -11.90 -5.40
N ALA A 94 -12.34 -11.74 -4.62
CA ALA A 94 -12.17 -12.38 -3.31
C ALA A 94 -11.98 -11.34 -2.21
N GLN A 95 -12.59 -11.58 -1.06
CA GLN A 95 -12.44 -10.74 0.13
C GLN A 95 -11.51 -11.43 1.13
N TYR A 96 -10.62 -10.65 1.73
CA TYR A 96 -9.65 -11.09 2.72
C TYR A 96 -9.76 -10.24 3.99
N THR A 97 -9.43 -10.84 5.13
CA THR A 97 -9.51 -10.20 6.44
C THR A 97 -8.35 -10.64 7.33
N ALA A 98 -8.11 -9.93 8.43
CA ALA A 98 -7.18 -10.40 9.47
C ALA A 98 -7.55 -11.81 10.03
N GLY A 99 -8.79 -12.27 9.84
CA GLY A 99 -9.22 -13.63 10.15
C GLY A 99 -8.51 -14.73 9.38
N ASP A 100 -7.94 -14.43 8.20
CA ASP A 100 -7.16 -15.39 7.40
C ASP A 100 -5.86 -15.80 8.13
N PHE A 101 -5.38 -14.95 9.05
CA PHE A 101 -4.26 -15.21 9.95
C PHE A 101 -4.71 -15.68 11.35
N GLY A 102 -6.02 -15.84 11.57
CA GLY A 102 -6.59 -16.12 12.89
C GLY A 102 -6.55 -14.94 13.85
N LEU A 103 -6.42 -13.70 13.33
CA LEU A 103 -6.24 -12.47 14.09
C LEU A 103 -7.39 -11.47 13.87
N LEU A 104 -8.60 -11.98 13.63
CA LEU A 104 -9.79 -11.12 13.47
C LEU A 104 -10.09 -10.38 14.77
N GLU A 105 -10.19 -9.05 14.69
CA GLU A 105 -10.35 -8.19 15.86
C GLU A 105 -11.22 -6.96 15.54
N GLU A 106 -12.11 -6.60 16.47
CA GLU A 106 -12.98 -5.42 16.37
C GLU A 106 -12.15 -4.13 16.36
N ALA A 107 -12.55 -3.14 15.55
CA ALA A 107 -11.87 -1.86 15.42
C ALA A 107 -10.36 -1.94 15.08
N SER A 108 -9.92 -3.02 14.44
CA SER A 108 -8.54 -3.17 13.97
C SER A 108 -8.26 -2.38 12.69
N PHE A 109 -9.32 -2.05 11.92
CA PHE A 109 -9.24 -1.29 10.68
C PHE A 109 -8.35 -1.95 9.61
N PHE A 110 -8.40 -3.27 9.49
CA PHE A 110 -7.66 -4.00 8.45
C PHE A 110 -8.00 -3.47 7.04
N GLY A 111 -6.98 -3.20 6.23
CA GLY A 111 -7.15 -2.53 4.93
C GLY A 111 -6.99 -1.02 5.00
N TYR A 112 -6.49 -0.45 6.10
CA TYR A 112 -6.32 0.99 6.26
C TYR A 112 -5.33 1.57 5.25
N ALA A 113 -4.12 1.03 5.18
CA ALA A 113 -3.12 1.32 4.16
C ALA A 113 -2.73 0.02 3.43
N LEU A 114 -2.36 0.17 2.16
CA LEU A 114 -1.98 -0.93 1.28
C LEU A 114 -0.67 -0.58 0.57
N ALA A 115 0.18 -1.58 0.38
CA ALA A 115 1.34 -1.52 -0.50
C ALA A 115 1.52 -2.88 -1.20
N ALA A 116 2.27 -2.90 -2.29
CA ALA A 116 2.57 -4.13 -3.02
C ALA A 116 3.99 -4.09 -3.59
N ALA A 117 4.62 -5.25 -3.65
CA ALA A 117 5.94 -5.50 -4.21
C ALA A 117 6.14 -7.01 -4.34
N ASP A 118 7.03 -7.47 -5.21
CA ASP A 118 7.50 -8.86 -5.15
C ASP A 118 8.55 -8.96 -4.03
N LEU A 119 8.14 -9.43 -2.85
CA LEU A 119 8.99 -9.42 -1.66
C LEU A 119 9.87 -10.67 -1.57
N ASN A 120 9.56 -11.72 -2.34
CA ASN A 120 10.23 -13.01 -2.27
C ASN A 120 10.92 -13.44 -3.60
N ASP A 121 10.94 -12.56 -4.61
CA ASP A 121 11.56 -12.75 -5.93
C ASP A 121 10.97 -13.94 -6.71
N ASP A 122 9.66 -14.17 -6.59
CA ASP A 122 8.94 -15.24 -7.29
C ASP A 122 8.20 -14.79 -8.56
N ASN A 123 8.26 -13.49 -8.89
CA ASN A 123 7.57 -12.78 -9.97
C ASN A 123 6.05 -12.66 -9.80
N PHE A 124 5.53 -12.87 -8.60
CA PHE A 124 4.17 -12.49 -8.24
C PHE A 124 4.24 -11.30 -7.28
N ALA A 125 3.38 -10.30 -7.49
CA ALA A 125 3.30 -9.24 -6.50
C ALA A 125 2.74 -9.80 -5.17
N ASP A 126 3.32 -9.38 -4.06
CA ASP A 126 2.84 -9.64 -2.71
C ASP A 126 2.05 -8.42 -2.21
N LEU A 127 1.06 -8.66 -1.35
CA LEU A 127 0.21 -7.63 -0.79
C LEU A 127 0.57 -7.38 0.69
N ILE A 128 0.81 -6.11 1.03
CA ILE A 128 0.97 -5.65 2.41
C ILE A 128 -0.29 -4.89 2.80
N VAL A 129 -0.90 -5.28 3.92
CA VAL A 129 -2.12 -4.70 4.47
C VAL A 129 -1.89 -4.26 5.91
N SER A 130 -2.20 -3.01 6.26
CA SER A 130 -2.17 -2.59 7.65
C SER A 130 -3.52 -2.71 8.36
N ALA A 131 -3.46 -2.97 9.67
CA ALA A 131 -4.54 -2.81 10.63
C ALA A 131 -4.00 -2.00 11.82
N PRO A 132 -3.92 -0.66 11.69
CA PRO A 132 -3.30 0.18 12.71
C PRO A 132 -4.07 0.17 14.04
N GLY A 133 -5.34 -0.24 14.04
CA GLY A 133 -6.13 -0.37 15.26
C GLY A 133 -5.96 -1.70 16.00
N ALA A 134 -5.16 -2.64 15.48
CA ALA A 134 -5.01 -3.96 16.10
C ALA A 134 -4.28 -3.89 17.45
N ASP A 135 -4.73 -4.70 18.41
CA ASP A 135 -4.07 -4.84 19.70
C ASP A 135 -2.87 -5.78 19.58
N VAL A 136 -1.80 -5.43 20.30
CA VAL A 136 -0.57 -6.24 20.31
C VAL A 136 -0.14 -6.48 21.76
N ASN A 137 -0.15 -7.74 22.18
CA ASN A 137 0.33 -8.15 23.51
C ASN A 137 -0.31 -7.36 24.69
N GLY A 138 -1.55 -6.89 24.52
CA GLY A 138 -2.29 -6.09 25.50
C GLY A 138 -2.11 -4.57 25.38
N ALA A 139 -1.32 -4.09 24.42
CA ALA A 139 -1.27 -2.69 24.03
C ALA A 139 -2.41 -2.37 23.04
N ASP A 140 -3.35 -1.53 23.49
CA ASP A 140 -4.52 -1.09 22.72
C ASP A 140 -4.08 -0.32 21.47
N ARG A 141 -4.49 -0.78 20.27
CA ARG A 141 -4.21 -0.11 18.99
C ARG A 141 -2.73 0.21 18.75
N ALA A 142 -1.87 -0.75 19.10
CA ALA A 142 -0.45 -0.64 18.81
C ALA A 142 -0.18 -0.79 17.29
N GLY A 143 -1.04 -1.51 16.58
CA GLY A 143 -1.00 -1.68 15.13
C GLY A 143 -0.20 -2.88 14.66
N ARG A 144 -0.58 -3.40 13.48
CA ARG A 144 0.03 -4.58 12.84
C ARG A 144 -0.03 -4.45 11.32
N ILE A 145 0.95 -5.02 10.63
CA ILE A 145 0.87 -5.28 9.19
C ILE A 145 0.76 -6.78 8.92
N PHE A 146 0.11 -7.11 7.81
CA PHE A 146 -0.14 -8.45 7.31
C PHE A 146 0.38 -8.53 5.88
N ILE A 147 1.02 -9.64 5.53
CA ILE A 147 1.58 -9.86 4.20
C ILE A 147 0.95 -11.13 3.63
N TYR A 148 0.36 -10.99 2.46
CA TYR A 148 -0.06 -12.12 1.64
C TYR A 148 0.95 -12.30 0.50
N SER A 149 1.38 -13.53 0.26
CA SER A 149 2.16 -13.83 -0.93
C SER A 149 1.26 -13.92 -2.17
N GLY A 150 1.73 -13.41 -3.30
CA GLY A 150 1.11 -13.64 -4.61
C GLY A 150 1.21 -15.10 -5.03
N SER A 151 0.31 -15.54 -5.91
CA SER A 151 0.40 -16.88 -6.53
C SER A 151 -0.56 -17.01 -7.72
N PRO A 152 -0.38 -18.00 -8.60
CA PRO A 152 -1.35 -18.28 -9.68
C PRO A 152 -2.79 -18.56 -9.22
N SER A 153 -2.99 -18.86 -7.93
CA SER A 153 -4.30 -19.08 -7.33
C SER A 153 -4.80 -17.89 -6.50
N GLY A 154 -4.11 -16.75 -6.57
CA GLY A 154 -4.38 -15.55 -5.79
C GLY A 154 -3.55 -15.43 -4.52
N LEU A 155 -3.99 -14.54 -3.63
CA LEU A 155 -3.28 -14.17 -2.42
C LEU A 155 -3.34 -15.26 -1.35
N VAL A 156 -2.19 -15.56 -0.73
CA VAL A 156 -2.03 -16.57 0.33
C VAL A 156 -1.48 -15.91 1.60
N PRO A 157 -2.10 -16.07 2.78
CA PRO A 157 -1.56 -15.53 4.03
C PRO A 157 -0.13 -16.02 4.29
N TRP A 158 0.80 -15.10 4.56
CA TRP A 158 2.22 -15.44 4.67
C TRP A 158 2.85 -14.96 5.98
N LEU A 159 2.91 -13.64 6.22
CA LEU A 159 3.61 -13.06 7.38
C LEU A 159 2.77 -11.99 8.09
N THR A 160 3.15 -11.69 9.33
CA THR A 160 2.68 -10.50 10.05
C THR A 160 3.86 -9.86 10.76
N TYR A 161 3.85 -8.53 10.88
CA TYR A 161 4.84 -7.79 11.67
C TYR A 161 4.16 -6.79 12.61
N VAL A 162 4.75 -6.65 13.80
CA VAL A 162 4.52 -5.55 14.75
C VAL A 162 5.84 -4.85 15.05
N GLN A 163 5.81 -3.73 15.77
CA GLN A 163 7.04 -2.99 16.13
C GLN A 163 8.07 -3.86 16.86
N GLU A 164 7.64 -4.77 17.74
CA GLU A 164 8.54 -5.66 18.51
C GLU A 164 9.36 -6.61 17.63
N ASP A 165 8.80 -7.07 16.51
CA ASP A 165 9.49 -7.94 15.56
C ASP A 165 10.62 -7.18 14.83
N LEU A 166 10.52 -5.85 14.80
CA LEU A 166 11.38 -4.93 14.05
C LEU A 166 12.33 -4.14 14.97
N GLY A 167 12.48 -4.57 16.22
CA GLY A 167 13.37 -3.95 17.21
C GLY A 167 12.79 -2.71 17.92
N GLY A 168 11.52 -2.39 17.68
CA GLY A 168 10.76 -1.37 18.40
C GLY A 168 9.99 -1.93 19.61
N PHE A 169 9.03 -1.15 20.11
CA PHE A 169 8.15 -1.54 21.21
C PHE A 169 6.70 -1.26 20.83
N SER A 170 5.80 -2.22 21.03
CA SER A 170 4.38 -2.00 20.80
C SER A 170 3.81 -1.25 22.00
N VAL A 171 3.48 0.03 21.82
CA VAL A 171 2.83 0.86 22.85
C VAL A 171 1.41 1.19 22.41
N ALA A 172 0.53 1.38 23.40
CA ALA A 172 -0.86 1.71 23.12
C ALA A 172 -0.95 3.02 22.33
N LEU A 173 -1.80 3.04 21.30
CA LEU A 173 -2.03 4.18 20.41
C LEU A 173 -0.83 4.58 19.53
N ASP A 174 0.12 3.68 19.29
CA ASP A 174 1.20 3.90 18.30
C ASP A 174 0.73 3.77 16.85
N PHE A 175 -0.37 3.05 16.62
CA PHE A 175 -0.99 2.89 15.30
C PHE A 175 0.02 2.51 14.21
N PHE A 176 0.92 1.57 14.51
CA PHE A 176 1.91 1.06 13.55
C PHE A 176 1.23 0.61 12.26
N GLY A 177 1.73 1.07 11.12
CA GLY A 177 1.13 0.80 9.81
C GLY A 177 0.15 1.87 9.31
N LEU A 178 0.14 3.08 9.88
CA LEU A 178 -0.65 4.20 9.36
C LEU A 178 -0.20 4.65 7.96
N ALA A 179 1.06 4.46 7.62
CA ALA A 179 1.60 4.66 6.29
C ALA A 179 2.46 3.47 5.87
N LEU A 180 2.40 3.11 4.59
CA LEU A 180 3.16 2.01 4.00
C LEU A 180 3.71 2.45 2.65
N THR A 181 4.92 2.01 2.34
CA THR A 181 5.47 2.06 0.99
C THR A 181 6.51 0.96 0.81
N THR A 182 6.73 0.57 -0.43
CA THR A 182 7.75 -0.39 -0.83
C THR A 182 8.74 0.28 -1.78
N GLY A 183 9.93 -0.31 -1.90
CA GLY A 183 10.96 0.11 -2.83
C GLY A 183 12.30 -0.48 -2.45
N ASN A 184 13.28 -0.36 -3.33
CA ASN A 184 14.64 -0.78 -3.03
C ASN A 184 15.39 0.35 -2.29
N TYR A 185 15.35 0.31 -0.96
CA TYR A 185 15.90 1.33 -0.07
C TYR A 185 17.32 1.04 0.39
N ASN A 186 17.92 -0.11 0.09
CA ASN A 186 19.32 -0.40 0.43
C ASN A 186 20.22 -0.64 -0.79
N ASN A 187 19.67 -0.55 -2.00
CA ASN A 187 20.32 -0.80 -3.28
C ASN A 187 20.82 -2.26 -3.42
N ASP A 188 20.05 -3.23 -2.94
CA ASP A 188 20.22 -4.64 -3.28
C ASP A 188 19.30 -5.03 -4.45
N THR A 189 18.87 -6.29 -4.55
CA THR A 189 17.98 -6.77 -5.63
C THR A 189 16.57 -7.10 -5.14
N TYR A 190 16.29 -6.88 -3.86
CA TYR A 190 15.04 -7.25 -3.21
C TYR A 190 14.27 -5.99 -2.83
N GLU A 191 12.95 -6.12 -2.79
CA GLU A 191 12.08 -5.03 -2.38
C GLU A 191 12.06 -4.91 -0.85
N ASP A 192 12.13 -3.68 -0.36
CA ASP A 192 12.08 -3.36 1.07
C ASP A 192 10.71 -2.78 1.44
N ILE A 193 10.39 -2.77 2.73
CA ILE A 193 9.13 -2.23 3.26
C ILE A 193 9.43 -1.09 4.22
N ALA A 194 8.85 0.09 3.98
CA ALA A 194 8.84 1.18 4.95
C ALA A 194 7.46 1.33 5.60
N ILE A 195 7.44 1.37 6.93
CA ILE A 195 6.22 1.40 7.75
C ILE A 195 6.26 2.60 8.70
N GLY A 196 5.24 3.46 8.63
CA GLY A 196 5.08 4.60 9.51
C GLY A 196 4.37 4.24 10.81
N SER A 197 4.90 4.75 11.92
CA SER A 197 4.31 4.74 13.26
C SER A 197 4.35 6.16 13.84
N PRO A 198 3.56 7.08 13.25
CA PRO A 198 3.71 8.51 13.51
C PRO A 198 3.33 8.93 14.92
N THR A 199 2.52 8.14 15.65
CA THR A 199 2.07 8.48 17.00
C THR A 199 2.98 7.92 18.10
N THR A 200 4.01 7.14 17.74
CA THR A 200 5.04 6.66 18.67
C THR A 200 5.64 7.82 19.46
N ASP A 201 5.92 7.55 20.74
CA ASP A 201 6.53 8.49 21.71
C ASP A 201 5.79 9.85 21.77
N ALA A 202 4.47 9.77 21.94
CA ALA A 202 3.56 10.93 21.99
C ALA A 202 3.51 11.74 20.69
N GLY A 203 3.74 11.09 19.56
CA GLY A 203 3.64 11.70 18.25
C GLY A 203 4.92 12.36 17.77
N THR A 204 6.08 12.03 18.33
CA THR A 204 7.34 12.36 17.67
C THR A 204 7.47 11.60 16.35
N GLY A 205 7.02 10.34 16.34
CA GLY A 205 6.91 9.48 15.17
C GLY A 205 8.19 8.74 14.79
N THR A 206 7.98 7.55 14.23
CA THR A 206 9.03 6.62 13.83
C THR A 206 8.68 5.99 12.48
N VAL A 207 9.69 5.69 11.65
CA VAL A 207 9.55 4.88 10.44
C VAL A 207 10.48 3.67 10.53
N PHE A 208 9.94 2.48 10.31
CA PHE A 208 10.70 1.23 10.24
C PHE A 208 10.94 0.90 8.77
N VAL A 209 12.18 0.60 8.39
CA VAL A 209 12.56 0.13 7.06
C VAL A 209 13.07 -1.29 7.18
N LEU A 210 12.21 -2.26 6.84
CA LEU A 210 12.52 -3.69 6.87
C LEU A 210 13.09 -4.11 5.52
N TYR A 211 14.33 -4.59 5.51
CA TYR A 211 15.01 -4.97 4.28
C TYR A 211 14.57 -6.33 3.75
N GLY A 212 14.49 -6.41 2.42
CA GLY A 212 14.19 -7.63 1.67
C GLY A 212 15.34 -8.62 1.66
N THR A 213 15.00 -9.87 1.33
CA THR A 213 15.95 -10.94 1.02
C THR A 213 15.33 -11.86 -0.03
N ALA A 214 16.11 -12.77 -0.61
CA ALA A 214 15.59 -13.79 -1.54
C ALA A 214 14.49 -14.70 -0.95
N ALA A 215 14.34 -14.73 0.38
CA ALA A 215 13.33 -15.54 1.03
C ALA A 215 12.09 -14.72 1.43
N GLY A 216 12.16 -13.39 1.33
CA GLY A 216 11.14 -12.50 1.88
C GLY A 216 11.71 -11.32 2.67
N PRO A 217 10.81 -10.54 3.31
CA PRO A 217 11.17 -9.39 4.12
C PRO A 217 11.72 -9.85 5.49
N PHE A 218 12.90 -10.47 5.48
CA PHE A 218 13.57 -11.05 6.65
C PHE A 218 14.94 -10.43 6.93
N GLY A 219 15.26 -9.32 6.27
CA GLY A 219 16.51 -8.62 6.44
C GLY A 219 16.58 -7.85 7.76
N ASP A 220 17.68 -7.12 7.93
CA ASP A 220 17.82 -6.18 9.03
C ASP A 220 16.77 -5.05 8.92
N THR A 221 16.52 -4.36 10.02
CA THR A 221 15.60 -3.22 10.05
C THR A 221 16.33 -1.95 10.46
N ASP A 222 16.14 -0.89 9.68
CA ASP A 222 16.51 0.47 10.07
C ASP A 222 15.31 1.15 10.76
N ILE A 223 15.56 1.79 11.90
CA ILE A 223 14.56 2.58 12.64
C ILE A 223 14.92 4.06 12.48
N LEU A 224 14.06 4.80 11.78
CA LEU A 224 14.26 6.20 11.44
C LEU A 224 13.39 7.11 12.31
N THR A 225 13.99 8.19 12.79
CA THR A 225 13.30 9.30 13.45
C THR A 225 13.80 10.61 12.87
N SER A 226 13.17 11.74 13.21
CA SER A 226 13.71 13.06 12.88
C SER A 226 15.17 13.21 13.32
N GLU A 227 15.55 12.66 14.49
CA GLU A 227 16.91 12.74 15.03
C GLU A 227 17.92 11.92 14.21
N THR A 228 17.57 10.72 13.78
CA THR A 228 18.48 9.90 12.95
C THR A 228 18.77 10.54 11.59
N LEU A 229 17.89 11.44 11.14
CA LEU A 229 18.05 12.25 9.93
C LEU A 229 18.64 13.65 10.21
N GLY A 230 19.09 13.92 11.43
CA GLY A 230 19.78 15.17 11.79
C GLY A 230 18.85 16.36 12.07
N ALA A 231 17.56 16.11 12.29
CA ALA A 231 16.58 17.11 12.71
C ALA A 231 16.25 16.99 14.22
N THR A 232 15.64 18.04 14.79
CA THR A 232 15.06 17.93 16.14
C THR A 232 13.83 17.04 16.08
N GLN A 233 13.66 16.22 17.12
CA GLN A 233 12.48 15.41 17.31
C GLN A 233 11.58 16.11 18.34
N ASP A 234 10.43 16.60 17.90
CA ASP A 234 9.48 17.31 18.75
C ASP A 234 8.17 16.52 18.86
N VAL A 235 7.58 16.55 20.06
CA VAL A 235 6.32 15.83 20.37
C VAL A 235 5.20 16.39 19.52
N GLY A 236 4.49 15.51 18.81
CA GLY A 236 3.35 15.85 17.97
C GLY A 236 3.68 16.16 16.51
N ASP A 237 4.95 16.07 16.09
CA ASP A 237 5.38 16.28 14.71
C ASP A 237 4.82 15.24 13.72
N HIS A 238 4.52 14.04 14.23
CA HIS A 238 4.02 12.88 13.51
C HIS A 238 4.92 12.47 12.33
N PHE A 239 6.22 12.33 12.58
CA PHE A 239 7.18 11.83 11.59
C PHE A 239 6.78 10.44 11.09
N GLY A 240 6.68 10.27 9.76
CA GLY A 240 6.21 9.02 9.16
C GLY A 240 4.71 8.95 8.92
N LEU A 241 3.96 10.05 9.10
CA LEU A 241 2.51 10.05 8.86
C LEU A 241 2.17 9.89 7.37
N ALA A 242 3.07 10.31 6.48
CA ALA A 242 2.98 10.10 5.05
C ALA A 242 4.32 9.60 4.53
N LEU A 243 4.30 8.56 3.71
CA LEU A 243 5.48 8.00 3.05
C LEU A 243 5.26 8.01 1.54
N ALA A 244 6.35 8.16 0.81
CA ALA A 244 6.37 7.94 -0.63
C ALA A 244 7.71 7.31 -1.04
N THR A 245 7.66 6.50 -2.10
CA THR A 245 8.86 5.99 -2.77
C THR A 245 9.06 6.71 -4.09
N GLY A 246 10.31 6.89 -4.49
CA GLY A 246 10.63 7.28 -5.85
C GLY A 246 12.11 7.52 -6.06
N ASN A 247 12.56 7.41 -7.29
CA ASN A 247 13.95 7.67 -7.65
C ASN A 247 14.18 9.16 -7.96
N VAL A 248 14.33 9.99 -6.92
CA VAL A 248 14.43 11.45 -7.07
C VAL A 248 15.84 11.92 -7.44
N TYR A 249 16.85 11.09 -7.21
CA TYR A 249 18.23 11.37 -7.60
C TYR A 249 18.67 10.73 -8.92
N GLY A 250 17.81 9.96 -9.60
CA GLY A 250 18.12 9.27 -10.84
C GLY A 250 19.15 8.14 -10.67
N SER A 251 19.17 7.51 -9.50
CA SER A 251 20.05 6.41 -9.14
C SER A 251 19.44 5.04 -9.49
N THR A 252 20.06 3.95 -9.06
CA THR A 252 19.45 2.60 -9.12
C THR A 252 18.63 2.24 -7.89
N ARG A 253 18.70 3.09 -6.86
CA ARG A 253 18.01 2.96 -5.58
C ARG A 253 16.73 3.80 -5.61
N ASP A 254 15.70 3.33 -4.93
CA ASP A 254 14.54 4.15 -4.60
C ASP A 254 14.82 5.00 -3.36
N ASP A 255 14.37 6.24 -3.40
CA ASP A 255 14.46 7.15 -2.27
C ASP A 255 13.16 7.06 -1.46
N LEU A 256 13.32 6.91 -0.14
CA LEU A 256 12.22 7.02 0.81
C LEU A 256 12.01 8.49 1.16
N ILE A 257 10.79 8.99 0.95
CA ILE A 257 10.36 10.34 1.29
C ILE A 257 9.42 10.27 2.49
N ILE A 258 9.72 11.04 3.56
CA ILE A 258 9.03 10.94 4.85
C ILE A 258 8.44 12.28 5.25
N GLY A 259 7.12 12.34 5.41
CA GLY A 259 6.42 13.53 5.90
C GLY A 259 6.30 13.57 7.42
N ALA A 260 6.50 14.76 7.98
CA ALA A 260 6.16 15.11 9.37
C ALA A 260 5.31 16.40 9.34
N PRO A 261 4.00 16.30 9.01
CA PRO A 261 3.19 17.46 8.65
C PRO A 261 2.86 18.38 9.82
N HIS A 262 3.06 17.92 11.06
CA HIS A 262 2.78 18.70 12.26
C HIS A 262 4.01 19.35 12.86
N ARG A 263 5.17 19.20 12.20
CA ARG A 263 6.41 19.83 12.63
C ARG A 263 6.31 21.35 12.67
N ASP A 264 6.76 21.94 13.77
CA ASP A 264 6.87 23.38 13.92
C ASP A 264 8.05 23.93 13.11
N ALA A 265 7.86 25.04 12.39
CA ALA A 265 8.94 25.67 11.64
C ALA A 265 8.86 27.20 11.69
N PHE A 266 10.02 27.84 11.88
CA PHE A 266 10.20 29.30 11.86
C PHE A 266 9.22 30.07 12.77
N GLY A 267 8.88 29.50 13.93
CA GLY A 267 7.95 30.08 14.90
C GLY A 267 6.46 29.91 14.56
N SER A 268 6.14 29.10 13.55
CA SER A 268 4.77 28.70 13.21
C SER A 268 4.53 27.25 13.60
N GLN A 269 3.41 27.00 14.29
CA GLN A 269 3.01 25.64 14.67
C GLN A 269 2.53 24.83 13.46
N SER A 270 2.88 23.55 13.40
CA SER A 270 2.44 22.62 12.35
C SER A 270 2.64 23.13 10.91
N ALA A 271 3.83 23.68 10.63
CA ALA A 271 4.22 24.10 9.30
C ALA A 271 4.56 22.90 8.39
N GLY A 272 4.98 21.79 8.99
CA GLY A 272 5.32 20.54 8.32
C GLY A 272 6.72 20.51 7.70
N VAL A 273 7.22 19.30 7.47
CA VAL A 273 8.44 19.03 6.70
C VAL A 273 8.31 17.73 5.90
N VAL A 274 9.09 17.62 4.83
CA VAL A 274 9.37 16.43 4.03
C VAL A 274 10.88 16.37 3.80
#